data_AF-A0A9E5RBQ5-F1
#
_entry.id   AF-A0A9E5RBQ5-F1
#
_cell.length_a   1.000
_cell.length_b   1.000
_cell.length_c   1.000
_cell.angle_alpha   90.00
_cell.angle_beta   90.00
_cell.angle_gamma   90.00
#
_symmetry.space_group_name_H-M   'P 1'
#
loop_
_entity.id
_entity.type
_entity.pdbx_description
1 polymer ?
#
loop_
_entity_poly.entity_id
_entity_poly.type
_entity_poly.pdbx_seq_one_letter_code
_entity_poly.pdbx_strand_id
1 'polypeptide(L)'
;MRPQKRSSLLRRWLTPPGVLVILMTATLLRFDRPLIRGDGVAYLAWADSLLLDGDVDMANQVEKLRYVNDESKVYWDESQGKYVNVFPFGVAIMQAPFYGLGHLVAQQGWLDPNHAYFIQHQGVPLPYSLLVMLGANLYAIGAALLAITWRAAAWTP
;
A
#
# COMPACT_ATOMS: atom_id res chain seq x y z
N MET A 1 47.53 -7.04 -21.81
CA MET A 1 46.25 -6.37 -21.49
C MET A 1 45.12 -7.39 -21.55
N ARG A 2 44.49 -7.76 -20.43
CA ARG A 2 43.31 -8.66 -20.44
C ARG A 2 42.06 -7.83 -20.78
N PRO A 3 41.24 -8.23 -21.75
CA PRO A 3 40.03 -7.50 -22.11
C PRO A 3 39.04 -7.53 -20.94
N GLN A 4 38.70 -6.34 -20.45
CA GLN A 4 37.69 -6.16 -19.41
C GLN A 4 36.33 -6.54 -20.01
N LYS A 5 35.82 -7.73 -19.68
CA LYS A 5 34.48 -8.19 -20.09
C LYS A 5 33.45 -7.22 -19.51
N ARG A 6 33.03 -6.23 -20.31
CA ARG A 6 31.80 -5.46 -20.05
C ARG A 6 30.65 -6.46 -20.06
N SER A 7 30.25 -6.94 -18.89
CA SER A 7 28.97 -7.60 -18.77
C SER A 7 27.92 -6.55 -19.09
N SER A 8 27.28 -6.69 -20.25
CA SER A 8 26.16 -5.81 -20.64
C SER A 8 25.14 -5.81 -19.50
N LEU A 9 24.66 -4.63 -19.07
CA LEU A 9 23.66 -4.48 -18.00
C LEU A 9 22.47 -5.46 -18.17
N LEU A 10 22.07 -5.73 -19.41
CA LEU A 10 21.07 -6.74 -19.80
C LEU A 10 21.34 -8.15 -19.24
N ARG A 11 22.59 -8.62 -19.19
CA ARG A 11 22.94 -9.94 -18.66
C ARG A 11 22.78 -10.05 -17.14
N ARG A 12 22.82 -8.93 -16.40
CA ARG A 12 22.57 -8.94 -14.95
C ARG A 12 21.08 -9.15 -14.64
N TRP A 13 20.20 -8.61 -15.47
CA TRP A 13 18.74 -8.75 -15.33
C TRP A 13 18.20 -10.09 -15.83
N LEU A 14 18.92 -10.79 -16.70
CA LEU A 14 18.60 -12.16 -17.13
C LEU A 14 19.01 -13.24 -16.12
N THR A 15 19.41 -12.86 -14.90
CA THR A 15 19.58 -13.81 -13.80
C THR A 15 18.21 -14.23 -13.24
N PRO A 16 18.05 -15.44 -12.67
CA PRO A 16 16.76 -15.86 -12.10
C PRO A 16 16.12 -14.83 -11.16
N PRO A 17 16.87 -14.11 -10.29
CA PRO A 17 16.27 -13.07 -9.47
C PRO A 17 15.90 -11.78 -10.23
N GLY A 18 16.66 -11.41 -11.26
CA GLY A 18 16.30 -10.30 -12.14
C GLY A 18 15.02 -10.57 -12.93
N VAL A 19 14.86 -11.81 -13.42
CA VAL A 19 13.63 -12.29 -14.07
C VAL A 19 12.46 -12.24 -13.09
N LEU A 20 12.66 -12.67 -11.83
CA LEU A 20 11.62 -12.59 -10.80
C LEU A 20 11.14 -11.15 -10.57
N VAL A 21 12.04 -10.17 -10.44
CA VAL A 21 11.67 -8.76 -10.26
C VAL A 21 10.90 -8.21 -11.45
N ILE A 22 11.30 -8.57 -12.67
CA ILE A 22 10.59 -8.19 -13.90
C ILE A 22 9.18 -8.80 -13.90
N LEU A 23 9.05 -10.08 -13.60
CA LEU A 23 7.76 -10.76 -13.52
C LEU A 23 6.87 -10.15 -12.44
N MET A 24 7.41 -9.90 -11.24
CA MET A 24 6.68 -9.23 -10.16
C MET A 24 6.17 -7.86 -10.62
N THR A 25 7.04 -7.04 -11.21
CA THR A 25 6.66 -5.71 -11.69
C THR A 25 5.56 -5.81 -12.75
N ALA A 26 5.69 -6.73 -13.72
CA ALA A 26 4.68 -6.94 -14.75
C ALA A 26 3.35 -7.41 -14.15
N THR A 27 3.35 -8.32 -13.18
CA THR A 27 2.13 -8.81 -12.53
C THR A 27 1.46 -7.73 -11.69
N LEU A 28 2.24 -6.95 -10.94
CA LEU A 28 1.73 -5.85 -10.12
C LEU A 28 1.12 -4.74 -10.98
N LEU A 29 1.72 -4.42 -12.13
CA LEU A 29 1.12 -3.45 -13.06
C LEU A 29 -0.15 -3.98 -13.75
N ARG A 30 -0.23 -5.29 -14.01
CA ARG A 30 -1.30 -5.85 -14.86
C ARG A 30 -2.53 -6.30 -14.09
N PHE A 31 -2.34 -6.87 -12.91
CA PHE A 31 -3.38 -7.60 -12.17
C PHE A 31 -3.82 -6.88 -10.91
N ASP A 32 -3.05 -5.92 -10.43
CA ASP A 32 -3.39 -5.22 -9.21
C ASP A 32 -4.54 -4.24 -9.45
N ARG A 33 -5.44 -4.16 -8.48
CA ARG A 33 -6.65 -3.35 -8.57
C ARG A 33 -6.63 -2.36 -7.42
N PRO A 34 -6.70 -1.05 -7.69
CA PRO A 34 -6.69 -0.03 -6.65
C PRO A 34 -8.06 0.01 -5.96
N LEU A 35 -8.32 -0.99 -5.12
CA LEU A 35 -9.55 -1.17 -4.36
C LEU A 35 -9.21 -1.69 -2.98
N ILE A 36 -9.51 -0.88 -1.96
CA ILE A 36 -9.28 -1.25 -0.57
C ILE A 36 -10.46 -2.10 -0.09
N ARG A 37 -10.17 -3.34 0.30
CA ARG A 37 -11.15 -4.35 0.74
C ARG A 37 -10.57 -5.24 1.83
N GLY A 38 -11.43 -5.99 2.51
CA GLY A 38 -11.02 -6.89 3.59
C GLY A 38 -10.24 -6.12 4.65
N ASP A 39 -9.18 -6.72 5.19
CA ASP A 39 -8.35 -6.13 6.25
C ASP A 39 -7.73 -4.76 5.86
N GLY A 40 -7.61 -4.48 4.56
CA GLY A 40 -7.17 -3.17 4.06
C GLY A 40 -8.00 -2.01 4.59
N VAL A 41 -9.30 -2.23 4.87
CA VAL A 41 -10.20 -1.20 5.43
C VAL A 41 -9.78 -0.82 6.85
N ALA A 42 -9.29 -1.77 7.65
CA ALA A 42 -8.83 -1.49 9.01
C ALA A 42 -7.56 -0.64 9.01
N TYR A 43 -6.62 -0.94 8.12
CA TYR A 43 -5.39 -0.15 7.98
C TYR A 43 -5.66 1.22 7.37
N LEU A 44 -6.68 1.33 6.51
CA LEU A 44 -7.14 2.60 5.96
C LEU A 44 -7.68 3.52 7.07
N ALA A 45 -8.52 2.99 7.96
CA ALA A 45 -9.04 3.75 9.11
C ALA A 45 -7.91 4.29 9.98
N TRP A 46 -6.88 3.48 10.26
CA TRP A 46 -5.70 3.92 10.98
C TRP A 46 -4.89 4.98 10.23
N ALA A 47 -4.70 4.81 8.92
CA ALA A 47 -3.92 5.77 8.13
C ALA A 47 -4.63 7.13 8.09
N ASP A 48 -5.96 7.13 7.96
CA ASP A 48 -6.77 8.34 7.95
C ASP A 48 -6.77 9.05 9.31
N SER A 49 -7.09 8.33 10.38
CA SER A 49 -7.16 8.88 11.75
C SER A 49 -5.79 9.40 12.20
N LEU A 50 -4.70 8.65 12.00
CA LEU A 50 -3.38 9.08 12.44
C LEU A 50 -2.80 10.22 11.60
N LEU A 51 -3.02 10.21 10.28
CA LEU A 51 -2.38 11.17 9.38
C LEU A 51 -3.19 12.44 9.18
N LEU A 52 -4.51 12.32 9.03
CA LEU A 52 -5.39 13.44 8.68
C LEU A 52 -6.08 14.02 9.91
N ASP A 53 -6.57 13.18 10.82
CA ASP A 53 -7.28 13.64 12.02
C ASP A 53 -6.30 13.97 13.17
N GLY A 54 -5.20 13.21 13.26
CA GLY A 54 -4.18 13.38 14.30
C GLY A 54 -4.59 12.80 15.65
N ASP A 55 -5.50 11.83 15.67
CA ASP A 55 -5.99 11.19 16.89
C ASP A 55 -6.04 9.65 16.75
N VAL A 56 -6.69 8.99 17.72
CA VAL A 56 -6.96 7.54 17.70
C VAL A 56 -8.46 7.26 17.86
N ASP A 57 -9.30 8.28 17.66
CA ASP A 57 -10.75 8.13 17.70
C ASP A 57 -11.22 7.62 16.35
N MET A 58 -12.01 6.54 16.38
CA MET A 58 -12.45 5.85 15.17
C MET A 58 -13.89 6.21 14.78
N ALA A 59 -14.55 7.10 15.53
CA ALA A 59 -15.97 7.41 15.31
C ALA A 59 -16.27 7.94 13.90
N ASN A 60 -15.46 8.88 13.40
CA ASN A 60 -15.61 9.41 12.04
C ASN A 60 -15.23 8.37 10.96
N GLN A 61 -14.32 7.45 11.28
CA GLN A 61 -13.89 6.40 10.35
C GLN A 61 -14.97 5.37 10.08
N VAL A 62 -15.79 5.05 11.07
CA VAL A 62 -16.96 4.18 10.89
C VAL A 62 -17.92 4.77 9.86
N GLU A 63 -18.22 6.06 9.96
CA GLU A 63 -19.13 6.74 9.03
C GLU A 63 -18.53 6.85 7.62
N LYS A 64 -17.25 7.23 7.53
CA LYS A 64 -16.53 7.36 6.26
C LYS A 64 -16.44 6.04 5.51
N LEU A 65 -16.22 4.94 6.23
CA LEU A 65 -16.01 3.60 5.69
C LEU A 65 -17.28 2.74 5.76
N ARG A 66 -18.45 3.32 6.04
CA ARG A 66 -19.71 2.59 6.30
C ARG A 66 -20.10 1.55 5.23
N TYR A 67 -19.70 1.74 3.99
CA TYR A 67 -20.02 0.81 2.89
C TYR A 67 -19.12 -0.43 2.84
N VAL A 68 -17.99 -0.39 3.53
CA VAL A 68 -16.95 -1.43 3.47
C VAL A 68 -16.48 -1.93 4.82
N ASN A 69 -16.83 -1.22 5.90
CA ASN A 69 -16.68 -1.71 7.25
C ASN A 69 -17.84 -2.64 7.57
N ASP A 70 -17.57 -3.94 7.58
CA ASP A 70 -18.51 -5.01 7.96
C ASP A 70 -18.64 -5.18 9.48
N GLU A 71 -18.38 -4.10 10.24
CA GLU A 71 -18.36 -4.07 11.72
C GLU A 71 -17.38 -5.06 12.38
N SER A 72 -16.55 -5.77 11.62
CA SER A 72 -15.52 -6.66 12.18
C SER A 72 -14.16 -5.98 12.38
N LYS A 73 -13.96 -4.82 11.76
CA LYS A 73 -12.65 -4.12 11.69
C LYS A 73 -12.60 -2.96 12.64
N VAL A 74 -13.58 -2.05 12.50
CA VAL A 74 -13.82 -0.94 13.42
C VAL A 74 -15.22 -1.13 14.00
N TYR A 75 -15.31 -1.29 15.32
CA TYR A 75 -16.55 -1.63 16.00
C TYR A 75 -16.66 -0.91 17.34
N TRP A 76 -17.89 -0.79 17.85
CA TRP A 76 -18.16 -0.18 19.14
C TRP A 76 -17.79 -1.16 20.27
N ASP A 77 -16.87 -0.76 21.15
CA ASP A 77 -16.54 -1.51 22.36
C ASP A 77 -17.32 -0.94 23.54
N GLU A 78 -18.35 -1.66 23.97
CA GLU A 78 -19.19 -1.29 25.13
C GLU A 78 -18.41 -1.16 26.43
N SER A 79 -17.32 -1.92 26.61
CA SER A 79 -16.51 -1.87 27.82
C SER A 79 -15.69 -0.58 27.91
N GLN A 80 -15.35 0.00 26.77
CA GLN A 80 -14.56 1.23 26.66
C GLN A 80 -15.41 2.45 26.30
N GLY A 81 -16.66 2.25 25.88
CA GLY A 81 -17.57 3.31 25.43
C GLY A 81 -17.04 4.09 24.23
N LYS A 82 -16.34 3.41 23.30
CA LYS A 82 -15.76 4.03 22.10
C LYS A 82 -15.60 3.05 20.95
N TYR A 83 -15.41 3.57 19.74
CA TYR A 83 -15.02 2.76 18.59
C TYR A 83 -13.56 2.34 18.69
N VAL A 84 -13.29 1.07 18.41
CA VAL A 84 -11.95 0.50 18.43
C VAL A 84 -11.67 -0.24 17.13
N ASN A 85 -10.39 -0.30 16.76
CA ASN A 85 -9.91 -1.03 15.59
C ASN A 85 -9.13 -2.27 16.06
N VAL A 86 -9.51 -3.47 15.60
CA VAL A 86 -8.88 -4.73 16.05
C VAL A 86 -7.46 -4.93 15.49
N PHE A 87 -7.10 -4.22 14.43
CA PHE A 87 -5.82 -4.39 13.75
C PHE A 87 -4.75 -3.46 14.32
N PRO A 88 -3.48 -3.87 14.36
CA PRO A 88 -2.38 -2.99 14.75
C PRO A 88 -2.11 -1.93 13.65
N PHE A 89 -1.76 -0.71 14.07
CA PHE A 89 -1.53 0.43 13.16
C PHE A 89 -0.20 0.40 12.40
N GLY A 90 0.68 -0.58 12.62
CA GLY A 90 2.04 -0.59 12.04
C GLY A 90 2.07 -0.51 10.51
N VAL A 91 1.19 -1.26 9.84
CA VAL A 91 1.06 -1.20 8.36
C VAL A 91 0.57 0.17 7.91
N ALA A 92 -0.33 0.79 8.67
CA ALA A 92 -0.85 2.11 8.36
C ALA A 92 0.26 3.19 8.44
N ILE A 93 1.15 3.13 9.43
CA ILE A 93 2.31 4.03 9.52
C ILE A 93 3.21 3.89 8.29
N MET A 94 3.48 2.65 7.85
CA MET A 94 4.28 2.43 6.64
C MET A 94 3.58 3.01 5.40
N GLN A 95 2.26 2.86 5.29
CA GLN A 95 1.50 3.35 4.13
C GLN A 95 1.16 4.85 4.19
N ALA A 96 1.31 5.50 5.35
CA ALA A 96 0.96 6.90 5.58
C ALA A 96 1.49 7.88 4.52
N PRO A 97 2.77 7.87 4.09
CA PRO A 97 3.23 8.80 3.05
C PRO A 97 2.47 8.64 1.74
N PHE A 98 2.13 7.40 1.33
CA PHE A 98 1.37 7.15 0.12
C PHE A 98 -0.09 7.53 0.27
N TYR A 99 -0.67 7.28 1.44
CA TYR A 99 -2.01 7.71 1.78
C TYR A 99 -2.14 9.24 1.73
N GLY A 100 -1.19 9.97 2.32
CA GLY A 100 -1.13 11.43 2.31
C GLY A 100 -0.97 12.01 0.91
N LEU A 101 -0.12 11.41 0.06
CA LEU A 101 -0.05 11.79 -1.35
C LEU A 101 -1.39 11.55 -2.07
N GLY A 102 -2.07 10.44 -1.75
CA GLY A 102 -3.40 10.13 -2.29
C GLY A 102 -4.42 11.19 -1.89
N HIS A 103 -4.38 11.64 -0.64
CA HIS A 103 -5.20 12.73 -0.14
C HIS A 103 -4.96 14.03 -0.91
N LEU A 104 -3.70 14.43 -1.09
CA LEU A 104 -3.34 15.65 -1.84
C LEU A 104 -3.83 15.58 -3.28
N VAL A 105 -3.63 14.45 -3.96
CA VAL A 105 -4.10 14.23 -5.34
C VAL A 105 -5.63 14.29 -5.41
N ALA A 106 -6.33 13.67 -4.45
CA ALA A 106 -7.79 13.71 -4.38
C ALA A 106 -8.33 15.14 -4.15
N GLN A 107 -7.67 15.94 -3.31
CA GLN A 107 -8.04 17.36 -3.10
C GLN A 107 -7.94 18.20 -4.38
N GLN A 108 -7.02 17.87 -5.29
CA GLN A 108 -6.91 18.53 -6.59
C GLN A 108 -7.95 18.02 -7.62
N GLY A 109 -8.77 17.01 -7.26
CA GLY A 109 -9.70 16.37 -8.18
C GLY A 109 -9.01 15.53 -9.27
N TRP A 110 -7.74 15.17 -9.07
CA TRP A 110 -6.97 14.39 -10.04
C TRP A 110 -7.19 12.90 -9.86
N LEU A 111 -7.05 12.14 -10.95
CA LEU A 111 -7.16 10.68 -10.95
C LEU A 111 -8.48 10.17 -10.35
N ASP A 112 -9.59 10.87 -10.65
CA ASP A 112 -10.93 10.51 -10.19
C ASP A 112 -11.90 10.25 -11.36
N PRO A 113 -11.68 9.18 -12.15
CA PRO A 113 -12.49 8.89 -13.33
C PRO A 113 -13.92 8.43 -13.01
N ASN A 114 -14.20 7.99 -11.77
CA ASN A 114 -15.52 7.52 -11.34
C ASN A 114 -15.71 7.62 -9.82
N HIS A 115 -15.87 8.85 -9.32
CA HIS A 115 -15.96 9.15 -7.89
C HIS A 115 -16.95 8.26 -7.13
N ALA A 116 -18.19 8.19 -7.63
CA ALA A 116 -19.28 7.45 -6.97
C ALA A 116 -18.95 5.96 -6.83
N TYR A 117 -18.36 5.35 -7.86
CA TYR A 117 -17.94 3.95 -7.81
C TYR A 117 -16.94 3.71 -6.68
N PHE A 118 -15.90 4.54 -6.56
CA PHE A 118 -14.86 4.33 -5.53
C PHE A 118 -15.39 4.61 -4.13
N ILE A 119 -16.15 5.68 -3.92
CA ILE A 119 -16.79 5.94 -2.61
C ILE A 119 -17.65 4.75 -2.17
N GLN A 120 -18.47 4.20 -3.08
CA GLN A 120 -19.34 3.07 -2.76
C GLN A 120 -18.55 1.78 -2.43
N HIS A 121 -17.38 1.57 -3.04
CA HIS A 121 -16.64 0.31 -2.93
C HIS A 121 -15.47 0.31 -1.95
N GLN A 122 -15.09 1.48 -1.41
CA GLN A 122 -13.97 1.60 -0.45
C GLN A 122 -14.07 2.83 0.47
N GLY A 123 -15.14 3.63 0.41
CA GLY A 123 -15.35 4.82 1.25
C GLY A 123 -14.49 6.04 0.89
N VAL A 124 -13.48 5.87 0.04
CA VAL A 124 -12.55 6.94 -0.39
C VAL A 124 -12.38 6.99 -1.92
N PRO A 125 -12.06 8.16 -2.49
CA PRO A 125 -11.74 8.29 -3.91
C PRO A 125 -10.57 7.40 -4.37
N LEU A 126 -10.48 7.15 -5.68
CA LEU A 126 -9.42 6.33 -6.30
C LEU A 126 -7.99 6.70 -5.87
N PRO A 127 -7.58 7.98 -5.81
CA PRO A 127 -6.18 8.34 -5.54
C PRO A 127 -5.60 7.72 -4.26
N TYR A 128 -6.40 7.59 -3.21
CA TYR A 128 -5.99 6.96 -1.96
C TYR A 128 -5.58 5.50 -2.17
N SER A 129 -6.49 4.70 -2.72
CA SER A 129 -6.25 3.28 -2.99
C SER A 129 -5.15 3.05 -4.02
N LEU A 130 -5.06 3.92 -5.03
CA LEU A 130 -4.05 3.82 -6.07
C LEU A 130 -2.65 4.05 -5.52
N LEU A 131 -2.46 5.09 -4.72
CA LEU A 131 -1.13 5.39 -4.19
C LEU A 131 -0.72 4.43 -3.08
N VAL A 132 -1.65 3.98 -2.23
CA VAL A 132 -1.37 2.92 -1.24
C VAL A 132 -0.99 1.60 -1.93
N MET A 133 -1.68 1.24 -3.02
CA MET A 133 -1.32 0.08 -3.85
C MET A 133 0.10 0.24 -4.43
N LEU A 134 0.44 1.41 -4.97
CA LEU A 134 1.80 1.70 -5.44
C LEU A 134 2.83 1.59 -4.31
N GLY A 135 2.51 2.08 -3.11
CA GLY A 135 3.36 1.97 -1.92
C GLY A 135 3.64 0.52 -1.54
N ALA A 136 2.59 -0.31 -1.45
CA ALA A 136 2.71 -1.74 -1.20
C ALA A 136 3.60 -2.43 -2.26
N ASN A 137 3.42 -2.09 -3.53
CA ASN A 137 4.20 -2.65 -4.63
C ASN A 137 5.66 -2.24 -4.58
N LEU A 138 5.95 -0.99 -4.23
CA LEU A 138 7.32 -0.52 -4.01
C LEU A 138 7.99 -1.24 -2.85
N TYR A 139 7.27 -1.49 -1.75
CA TYR A 139 7.80 -2.29 -0.63
C TYR A 139 8.09 -3.73 -1.04
N ALA A 140 7.20 -4.37 -1.81
CA ALA A 140 7.42 -5.73 -2.30
C ALA A 140 8.65 -5.83 -3.22
N ILE A 141 8.78 -4.91 -4.17
CA ILE A 141 9.94 -4.86 -5.08
C ILE A 141 11.23 -4.54 -4.30
N GLY A 142 11.17 -3.58 -3.37
CA GLY A 142 12.30 -3.22 -2.52
C GLY A 142 12.79 -4.39 -1.68
N ALA A 143 11.88 -5.14 -1.06
CA ALA A 143 12.21 -6.35 -0.30
C ALA A 143 12.89 -7.42 -1.18
N ALA A 144 12.36 -7.65 -2.39
CA ALA A 144 12.97 -8.58 -3.34
C ALA A 144 14.39 -8.14 -3.74
N LEU A 145 14.58 -6.87 -4.06
CA LEU A 145 15.91 -6.33 -4.41
C LEU A 145 16.90 -6.45 -3.26
N LEU A 146 16.50 -6.12 -2.03
CA LEU A 146 17.35 -6.28 -0.84
C LEU A 146 17.75 -7.73 -0.59
N ALA A 147 16.82 -8.68 -0.75
CA ALA A 147 17.13 -10.10 -0.62
C ALA A 147 18.16 -10.58 -1.66
N ILE A 148 18.07 -10.05 -2.89
CA ILE A 148 19.00 -10.37 -3.98
C ILE A 148 20.38 -9.80 -3.71
N THR A 149 20.47 -8.54 -3.31
CA THR A 149 21.75 -7.87 -3.05
C THR A 149 22.42 -8.44 -1.81
N TRP A 150 21.66 -8.78 -0.76
CA TRP A 150 22.18 -9.47 0.42
C TRP A 150 22.85 -10.80 0.06
N ARG A 151 22.16 -11.64 -0.75
CA ARG A 151 22.74 -12.90 -1.22
C ARG A 151 24.03 -12.69 -2.02
N ALA A 152 24.08 -11.67 -2.87
CA ALA A 152 25.27 -11.36 -3.65
C ALA A 152 26.45 -10.92 -2.77
N ALA A 153 26.19 -10.14 -1.72
CA ALA A 153 27.21 -9.68 -0.77
C ALA A 153 27.69 -10.77 0.19
N ALA A 154 26.80 -11.67 0.63
CA ALA A 154 27.14 -12.76 1.55
C ALA A 154 27.98 -13.88 0.89
N TRP A 155 28.11 -13.88 -0.45
CA TRP A 155 28.79 -14.91 -1.23
C TRP A 155 30.02 -14.40 -1.99
N THR A 156 30.46 -13.17 -1.73
CA THR A 156 31.78 -12.69 -2.15
C THR A 156 32.80 -13.02 -1.05
N PRO A 157 33.74 -13.96 -1.29
CA PRO A 157 34.81 -14.27 -0.34
C PRO A 157 35.83 -13.14 -0.20
#